data_AF-A0A0Q0AEI5-F1
#
_entry.id   AF-A0A0Q0AEI5-F1
#
_cell.length_a   1.000
_cell.length_b   1.000
_cell.length_c   1.000
_cell.angle_alpha   90.00
_cell.angle_beta   90.00
_cell.angle_gamma   90.00
#
_symmetry.space_group_name_H-M   'P 1'
#
loop_
_entity.id
_entity.type
_entity.pdbx_description
1 polymer ?
#
loop_
_entity_poly.entity_id
_entity_poly.type
_entity_poly.pdbx_seq_one_letter_code
_entity_poly.pdbx_strand_id
1 'polypeptide(L)' 'HAITASSSEGSVNLFDPNYGEFSTTLPELPLMFQNLMTRYGSRLNGHLQLESMVIQRVE' A
#
# COMPACT_ATOMS: atom_id res chain seq x y z
N HIS A 1 -10.12 6.15 2.58
CA HIS A 1 -9.74 4.73 2.33
C HIS A 1 -8.60 4.34 3.24
N ALA A 2 -8.70 3.18 3.88
CA ALA A 2 -7.71 2.67 4.82
C ALA A 2 -7.02 1.42 4.25
N ILE A 3 -5.70 1.37 4.40
CA ILE A 3 -4.86 0.22 4.05
C ILE A 3 -4.00 -0.16 5.25
N THR A 4 -3.52 -1.41 5.24
CA THR A 4 -2.63 -1.93 6.28
C THR A 4 -1.36 -2.44 5.64
N ALA A 5 -0.23 -2.18 6.26
CA ALA A 5 1.04 -2.78 5.87
C ALA A 5 1.72 -3.43 7.06
N SER A 6 2.39 -4.55 6.83
CA SER A 6 3.28 -5.19 7.77
C SER A 6 4.69 -5.25 7.19
N SER A 7 5.72 -5.18 8.05
CA SER A 7 7.11 -5.32 7.62
C SER A 7 7.84 -6.34 8.48
N SER A 8 8.58 -7.24 7.83
CA SER A 8 9.37 -8.31 8.46
C SER A 8 10.61 -8.59 7.60
N GLU A 9 11.79 -8.68 8.22
CA GLU A 9 13.04 -9.13 7.57
C GLU A 9 13.33 -8.51 6.19
N GLY A 10 13.06 -7.21 6.01
CA GLY A 10 13.32 -6.49 4.76
C GLY A 10 12.21 -6.59 3.70
N SER A 11 11.18 -7.38 3.97
CA SER A 11 9.93 -7.45 3.21
C SER A 11 8.86 -6.55 3.82
N VAL A 12 7.98 -6.03 2.97
CA VAL A 12 6.78 -5.29 3.34
C VAL A 12 5.59 -5.90 2.62
N ASN A 13 4.58 -6.32 3.37
CA ASN A 13 3.30 -6.74 2.84
C ASN A 13 2.29 -5.61 3.02
N LEU A 14 1.49 -5.33 2.01
CA LEU A 14 0.45 -4.30 2.01
C LEU A 14 -0.86 -4.93 1.62
N PHE A 15 -1.90 -4.68 2.41
CA PHE A 15 -3.26 -5.08 2.12
C PHE A 15 -4.13 -3.86 1.80
N ASP A 16 -4.79 -3.92 0.65
CA ASP A 16 -5.81 -2.99 0.20
C ASP A 16 -7.14 -3.72 -0.07
N PRO A 17 -8.25 -3.37 0.60
CA PRO A 17 -9.56 -3.97 0.35
C PRO A 17 -10.04 -3.97 -1.12
N ASN A 18 -9.57 -3.02 -1.94
CA ASN A 18 -9.99 -2.87 -3.34
C ASN A 18 -9.08 -3.61 -4.33
N TYR A 19 -7.84 -3.94 -3.94
CA TYR A 19 -6.83 -4.47 -4.85
C TYR A 19 -6.12 -5.74 -4.36
N GLY A 20 -6.40 -6.18 -3.13
CA GLY A 20 -5.82 -7.37 -2.54
C GLY A 20 -4.50 -7.10 -1.83
N GLU A 21 -3.67 -8.13 -1.74
CA GLU A 21 -2.38 -8.11 -1.05
C GLU A 21 -1.21 -7.94 -2.02
N PHE A 22 -0.23 -7.16 -1.60
CA PHE A 22 1.01 -6.89 -2.31
C PHE A 22 2.19 -7.18 -1.39
N SER A 23 3.27 -7.72 -1.95
CA SER A 23 4.54 -7.88 -1.24
C SER A 23 5.63 -7.14 -2.01
N THR A 24 6.49 -6.44 -1.28
CA THR A 24 7.62 -5.69 -1.85
C THR A 24 8.80 -5.73 -0.90
N THR A 25 9.97 -5.32 -1.37
CA THR A 25 11.12 -5.05 -0.51
C THR A 25 11.09 -3.60 0.00
N LEU A 26 11.80 -3.31 1.10
CA LEU A 26 11.93 -1.93 1.64
C LEU A 26 12.43 -0.91 0.59
N PRO A 27 13.43 -1.20 -0.27
CA PRO A 27 13.86 -0.27 -1.31
C PRO A 27 12.80 0.00 -2.39
N GLU A 28 11.95 -0.98 -2.68
CA GLU A 28 10.91 -0.88 -3.73
C GLU A 28 9.58 -0.30 -3.20
N LEU A 29 9.44 -0.20 -1.87
CA LEU A 29 8.26 0.33 -1.18
C LEU A 29 7.77 1.68 -1.73
N PRO A 30 8.62 2.71 -1.96
CA PRO A 30 8.15 3.98 -2.48
C PRO A 30 7.52 3.88 -3.87
N LEU A 31 8.08 3.03 -4.73
CA LEU A 31 7.56 2.80 -6.09
C LEU A 31 6.22 2.07 -6.05
N MET A 32 6.09 1.06 -5.18
CA MET A 32 4.82 0.36 -4.97
C MET A 32 3.73 1.35 -4.51
N PHE A 33 4.05 2.23 -3.55
CA PHE A 33 3.12 3.26 -3.07
C PHE A 33 2.69 4.22 -4.18
N GLN A 34 3.64 4.70 -4.98
CA GLN A 34 3.33 5.59 -6.09
C GLN A 34 2.38 4.92 -7.10
N ASN A 35 2.64 3.66 -7.45
CA ASN A 35 1.77 2.88 -8.35
C ASN A 35 0.36 2.71 -7.77
N LEU A 36 0.22 2.51 -6.46
CA LEU A 36 -1.08 2.38 -5.79
C LEU A 36 -1.86 3.70 -5.84
N MET A 37 -1.21 4.84 -5.55
CA MET A 37 -1.85 6.16 -5.63
C MET A 37 -2.27 6.52 -7.05
N THR A 38 -1.47 6.17 -8.07
CA THR A 38 -1.84 6.32 -9.48
C THR A 38 -3.08 5.49 -9.84
N ARG A 39 -3.23 4.29 -9.29
CA ARG A 39 -4.42 3.44 -9.50
C ARG A 39 -5.67 4.06 -8.88
N TYR A 40 -5.58 4.61 -7.67
CA TYR A 40 -6.69 5.34 -7.06
C TYR A 40 -7.13 6.54 -7.90
N GLY A 41 -6.18 7.32 -8.42
CA GLY A 41 -6.48 8.46 -9.29
C GLY A 41 -7.13 8.07 -10.62
N SER A 42 -6.70 6.96 -11.22
CA SER A 42 -7.12 6.55 -12.57
C SER A 42 -8.41 5.72 -12.63
N ARG A 43 -8.62 4.78 -11.70
CA ARG A 43 -9.76 3.84 -11.77
C ARG A 43 -11.02 4.32 -11.07
N LEU A 44 -10.90 5.28 -10.15
CA LEU A 44 -12.00 5.70 -9.28
C LEU A 44 -12.40 7.16 -9.50
N ASN A 45 -12.10 7.72 -10.68
CA ASN A 45 -12.33 9.12 -11.04
C ASN A 45 -11.82 10.11 -9.97
N GLY A 46 -10.75 9.77 -9.25
CA GLY A 46 -10.20 10.58 -8.16
C GLY A 46 -10.99 10.57 -6.84
N HIS A 47 -12.02 9.73 -6.69
CA HIS A 47 -12.83 9.65 -5.46
C HIS A 47 -12.19 8.83 -4.35
N LEU A 48 -11.15 8.04 -4.64
CA LEU A 48 -10.46 7.28 -3.60
C LEU A 48 -9.20 8.05 -3.18
N GLN A 49 -9.25 8.60 -1.96
CA GLN A 49 -8.11 9.22 -1.31
C GLN A 49 -7.66 8.33 -0.16
N LEU A 50 -6.34 8.16 -0.04
CA LEU A 50 -5.74 7.48 1.09
C LEU A 50 -5.89 8.41 2.31
N GLU A 51 -6.72 8.01 3.27
CA GLU A 51 -6.97 8.80 4.47
C GLU A 51 -5.99 8.43 5.58
N SER A 52 -5.65 7.15 5.66
CA SER A 52 -4.75 6.62 6.67
C SER A 52 -4.02 5.38 6.16
N MET A 53 -2.84 5.17 6.73
CA MET A 53 -2.01 4.02 6.49
C MET A 53 -1.38 3.60 7.81
N VAL A 54 -1.51 2.32 8.15
CA VAL A 54 -0.91 1.74 9.35
C VAL A 54 0.20 0.79 8.91
N ILE A 55 1.42 1.03 9.39
CA ILE A 55 2.54 0.10 9.24
C ILE A 55 2.78 -0.57 10.59
N GLN A 56 2.70 -1.89 10.63
CA GLN A 56 3.12 -2.69 11.78
C GLN A 56 4.46 -3.36 11.48
N ARG A 57 5.47 -3.09 12.31
CA ARG A 57 6.69 -3.90 12.31
C ARG A 57 6.40 -5.19 13.08
N VAL A 58 6.69 -6.32 12.47
CA VAL A 58 6.58 -7.64 13.10
C VAL A 58 8.00 -8.10 13.40
N GLU A 59 8.27 -8.43 14.67
CA GLU A 59 9.53 -9.01 15.14
C GLU A 59 9.58 -10.52 14.92
#